data_AF-A0A9Q8RK41-F1
#
_entry.id   AF-A0A9Q8RK41-F1
#
_cell.length_a   1.000
_cell.length_b   1.000
_cell.length_c   1.000
_cell.angle_alpha   90.00
_cell.angle_beta   90.00
_cell.angle_gamma   90.00
#
_symmetry.space_group_name_H-M   'P 1'
#
loop_
_entity.id
_entity.type
_entity.pdbx_description
1 polymer ?
#
loop_
_entity_poly.entity_id
_entity_poly.type
_entity_poly.pdbx_seq_one_letter_code
_entity_poly.pdbx_strand_id
1 'polypeptide(L)' 'MEPNLFPKTKEEIIRENLDLFDLPIRIHTLIENILQGNIREQSLVCCHSACDVCNATIRTCLRKIKNELEHL' A
#
# COMPACT_ATOMS: atom_id res chain seq x y z
N MET A 1 -11.72 0.10 23.24
CA MET A 1 -10.77 0.23 22.11
C MET A 1 -9.40 0.29 22.75
N GLU A 2 -8.73 -0.86 22.84
CA GLU A 2 -7.46 -0.96 23.55
C GLU A 2 -6.40 -0.16 22.77
N PRO A 3 -5.61 0.72 23.43
CA PRO A 3 -4.52 1.39 22.75
C PRO A 3 -3.49 0.33 22.34
N ASN A 4 -3.08 0.32 21.07
CA ASN A 4 -2.01 -0.54 20.61
C ASN A 4 -0.77 -0.32 21.49
N LEU A 5 -0.39 -1.34 22.26
CA LEU A 5 0.73 -1.32 23.21
C LEU A 5 2.09 -1.11 22.53
N PHE A 6 2.14 -1.27 21.21
CA PHE A 6 3.31 -1.02 20.38
C PHE A 6 2.88 -0.26 19.13
N PRO A 7 3.60 0.80 18.73
CA PRO A 7 3.37 1.42 17.43
C PRO A 7 3.61 0.39 16.34
N LYS A 8 2.69 0.30 15.38
CA LYS A 8 2.80 -0.64 14.26
C LYS A 8 4.06 -0.36 13.48
N THR A 9 4.75 -1.41 13.06
CA THR A 9 5.88 -1.22 12.15
C THR A 9 5.38 -0.82 10.75
N LYS A 10 6.23 -0.15 9.97
CA LYS A 10 5.93 0.18 8.57
C LYS A 10 5.50 -1.06 7.77
N GLU A 11 6.13 -2.19 8.02
CA GLU A 11 5.83 -3.46 7.35
C GLU A 11 4.45 -4.00 7.71
N GLU A 12 4.05 -3.92 8.99
CA GLU A 12 2.71 -4.31 9.44
C GLU A 12 1.63 -3.43 8.80
N ILE A 13 1.84 -2.12 8.75
CA ILE A 13 0.90 -1.19 8.11
C ILE A 13 0.72 -1.53 6.63
N ILE A 14 1.82 -1.79 5.92
CA ILE A 14 1.74 -2.18 4.52
C ILE A 14 0.95 -3.48 4.38
N ARG A 15 1.27 -4.52 5.15
CA ARG A 15 0.56 -5.81 5.07
C ARG A 15 -0.93 -5.69 5.40
N GLU A 16 -1.28 -5.05 6.50
CA GLU A 16 -2.68 -4.88 6.91
C GLU A 16 -3.48 -4.11 5.87
N ASN A 17 -2.89 -3.09 5.24
CA ASN A 17 -3.54 -2.38 4.16
C ASN A 17 -3.65 -3.26 2.91
N LEU A 18 -2.63 -4.02 2.54
CA LEU A 18 -2.72 -4.94 1.40
C LEU A 18 -3.87 -5.95 1.59
N ASP A 19 -3.98 -6.55 2.77
CA ASP A 19 -5.07 -7.46 3.14
C ASP A 19 -6.44 -6.75 3.04
N LEU A 20 -6.55 -5.53 3.59
CA LEU A 20 -7.78 -4.73 3.56
C LEU A 20 -8.26 -4.41 2.14
N PHE A 21 -7.34 -4.26 1.19
CA PHE A 21 -7.64 -3.98 -0.22
C PHE A 21 -7.66 -5.24 -1.11
N ASP A 22 -7.56 -6.44 -0.53
CA ASP A 22 -7.47 -7.72 -1.23
C ASP A 22 -6.33 -7.72 -2.27
N LEU A 23 -5.22 -7.05 -1.95
CA LEU A 23 -4.06 -6.92 -2.82
C LEU A 23 -3.11 -8.09 -2.61
N PRO A 24 -2.65 -8.74 -3.69
CA PRO A 24 -1.74 -9.87 -3.56
C PRO A 24 -0.39 -9.41 -2.99
N ILE A 25 0.26 -10.29 -2.24
CA ILE A 25 1.53 -10.02 -1.53
C ILE A 25 2.63 -9.43 -2.44
N ARG A 26 2.62 -9.75 -3.75
CA ARG A 26 3.54 -9.17 -4.76
C ARG A 26 3.50 -7.64 -4.83
N ILE A 27 2.39 -7.02 -4.41
CA ILE A 27 2.22 -5.56 -4.37
C ILE A 27 2.98 -4.94 -3.19
N HIS A 28 3.35 -5.72 -2.18
CA HIS A 28 4.19 -5.26 -1.06
C HIS A 28 5.49 -4.62 -1.54
N THR A 29 6.27 -5.35 -2.33
CA THR A 29 7.53 -4.86 -2.88
C THR A 29 7.33 -3.61 -3.73
N LEU A 30 6.23 -3.55 -4.49
CA LEU A 30 5.88 -2.38 -5.30
C LEU A 30 5.60 -1.15 -4.44
N ILE A 31 4.76 -1.30 -3.40
CA ILE A 31 4.44 -0.21 -2.47
C ILE A 31 5.69 0.26 -1.73
N GLU A 32 6.52 -0.66 -1.25
CA GLU A 32 7.77 -0.31 -0.57
C GLU A 32 8.70 0.51 -1.47
N ASN A 33 8.87 0.09 -2.72
CA ASN A 33 9.67 0.83 -3.69
C ASN A 33 9.09 2.21 -4.02
N ILE A 34 7.76 2.34 -4.05
CA ILE A 34 7.11 3.65 -4.24
C ILE A 34 7.33 4.55 -3.01
N LEU A 35 7.22 3.99 -1.80
CA LEU A 35 7.45 4.73 -0.54
C LEU A 35 8.91 5.15 -0.36
N GLN A 36 9.87 4.36 -0.85
CA GLN A 36 11.29 4.71 -0.85
C GLN A 36 11.67 5.71 -1.96
N GLY A 37 10.76 6.01 -2.89
CA GLY A 37 11.02 6.89 -4.02
C GLY A 37 11.80 6.23 -5.17
N ASN A 38 12.04 4.91 -5.11
CA ASN A 38 12.68 4.15 -6.19
C ASN A 38 11.78 4.06 -7.43
N ILE A 39 10.45 4.02 -7.22
CA ILE A 39 9.44 3.99 -8.27
C ILE A 39 8.51 5.19 -8.10
N ARG A 40 8.19 5.88 -9.20
CA ARG A 40 7.19 6.95 -9.18
C ARG A 40 5.79 6.35 -9.17
N GLU A 41 4.91 6.85 -8.30
CA GLU A 41 3.49 6.44 -8.25
C GLU A 41 2.77 6.57 -9.61
N GLN A 42 3.20 7.54 -10.42
CA GLN A 42 2.69 7.80 -11.77
C GLN A 42 2.95 6.64 -12.75
N SER A 43 3.93 5.77 -12.46
CA SER A 43 4.22 4.56 -13.24
C SER A 43 3.12 3.49 -13.09
N LEU A 44 2.23 3.62 -12.10
CA LEU A 44 1.03 2.79 -11.99
C LEU A 44 0.01 3.24 -13.05
N VAL A 45 0.20 2.79 -14.29
CA VAL A 45 -0.70 3.07 -15.42
C VAL A 45 -1.72 1.95 -15.53
N CYS A 46 -3.00 2.27 -15.43
CA CYS A 46 -4.08 1.29 -15.60
C CYS A 46 -4.11 0.79 -17.05
N CYS A 47 -3.70 -0.46 -17.27
CA CYS A 47 -3.90 -1.17 -18.52
C CYS A 47 -5.40 -1.46 -18.60
N HIS A 48 -6.15 -0.87 -19.53
CA HIS A 48 -7.61 -0.98 -19.62
C HIS A 48 -8.13 -2.40 -19.96
N SER A 49 -7.43 -3.47 -19.61
CA SER A 49 -7.77 -4.85 -19.94
C SER A 49 -7.16 -5.81 -18.91
N ALA A 50 -8.00 -6.69 -18.34
CA ALA A 50 -7.62 -7.90 -17.59
C ALA A 50 -6.51 -7.76 -16.52
N CYS A 51 -6.49 -6.67 -15.75
CA CYS A 51 -5.59 -6.59 -14.59
C CYS A 51 -6.21 -7.38 -13.43
N ASP A 52 -5.53 -8.41 -12.91
CA ASP A 52 -5.89 -9.08 -11.65
C ASP A 52 -5.98 -8.10 -10.46
N VAL A 53 -5.32 -6.94 -10.59
CA VAL A 53 -5.28 -5.88 -9.59
C VAL A 53 -5.43 -4.53 -10.28
N CYS A 54 -6.48 -3.79 -9.93
CA CYS A 54 -6.68 -2.45 -10.46
C CYS A 54 -5.65 -1.46 -9.87
N ASN A 55 -4.94 -0.72 -10.72
CA ASN A 55 -4.01 0.32 -10.28
C ASN A 55 -4.70 1.44 -9.48
N ALA A 56 -6.01 1.64 -9.66
CA ALA A 56 -6.79 2.54 -8.80
C ALA A 56 -6.83 2.04 -7.35
N THR A 57 -7.00 0.73 -7.14
CA THR A 57 -6.99 0.10 -5.81
C THR A 57 -5.62 0.24 -5.15
N ILE A 58 -4.53 -0.01 -5.90
CA ILE A 58 -3.16 0.17 -5.40
C ILE A 58 -2.92 1.64 -4.97
N ARG A 59 -3.39 2.61 -5.76
CA ARG A 59 -3.28 4.04 -5.40
C ARG A 59 -4.05 4.38 -4.12
N THR A 60 -5.26 3.85 -3.96
CA THR A 60 -6.05 4.06 -2.74
C THR A 60 -5.36 3.42 -1.52
N CYS A 61 -4.85 2.19 -1.68
CA CYS A 61 -4.05 1.51 -0.66
C CYS A 61 -2.82 2.33 -0.27
N LEU A 62 -2.02 2.75 -1.25
CA LEU A 62 -0.84 3.56 -1.03
C LEU A 62 -1.16 4.89 -0.32
N ARG A 63 -2.25 5.56 -0.67
CA ARG A 63 -2.68 6.80 0.00
C ARG A 63 -3.04 6.53 1.46
N LYS A 64 -3.73 5.42 1.75
CA LYS A 64 -4.06 5.03 3.14
C LYS A 64 -2.81 4.71 3.96
N ILE A 65 -1.88 3.97 3.38
CA ILE A 65 -0.58 3.66 4.01
C ILE A 65 0.22 4.93 4.30
N LYS A 66 0.33 5.84 3.33
CA LYS A 66 1.01 7.14 3.52
C LYS A 66 0.40 7.91 4.69
N ASN A 67 -0.92 7.98 4.74
CA ASN A 67 -1.63 8.65 5.82
C ASN A 67 -1.35 7.99 7.19
N GLU A 68 -1.39 6.66 7.28
CA GLU A 68 -1.04 5.97 8.54
C GLU A 68 0.42 6.16 8.94
N LEU A 69 1.35 6.21 8.00
CA LEU A 69 2.76 6.48 8.26
C LEU A 69 3.03 7.93 8.70
N GLU A 70 2.23 8.90 8.26
CA GLU A 70 2.32 10.29 8.73
C GLU A 70 1.79 10.45 10.17
N HIS A 71 0.97 9.52 10.65
CA HIS A 71 0.38 9.54 12.01
C HIS A 71 1.12 8.63 13.01
N LEU A 72 2.33 8.17 12.64
CA LEU A 72 3.16 7.23 13.41
C LEU A 72 4.34 7.93 14.07
#